data_AF-A0A9E0BEJ0-F1
#
_entry.id   AF-A0A9E0BEJ0-F1
#
_cell.length_a   1.000
_cell.length_b   1.000
_cell.length_c   1.000
_cell.angle_alpha   90.00
_cell.angle_beta   90.00
_cell.angle_gamma   90.00
#
_symmetry.space_group_name_H-M   'P 1'
#
loop_
_entity.id
_entity.type
_entity.pdbx_description
1 polymer ?
#
loop_
_entity_poly.entity_id
_entity_poly.type
_entity_poly.pdbx_seq_one_letter_code
_entity_poly.pdbx_strand_id
1 'polypeptide(L)' 'MRNTTMLKAVLLKYSITIDMDDDEKFTMQLKDKQSNKVEVIKSKNYSGLIRKAYSYLLQDLKGSEW' A
#
# COMPACT_ATOMS: atom_id res chain seq x y z
N MET A 1 -10.35 8.10 11.20
CA MET A 1 -11.08 7.11 10.39
C MET A 1 -10.64 7.03 8.92
N ARG A 2 -10.32 8.14 8.23
CA ARG A 2 -9.91 8.15 6.80
C ARG A 2 -8.81 7.14 6.44
N ASN A 3 -7.71 7.09 7.20
CA ASN A 3 -6.60 6.16 6.94
C ASN A 3 -7.02 4.70 7.14
N THR A 4 -7.87 4.41 8.12
CA THR A 4 -8.40 3.07 8.38
C THR A 4 -9.23 2.57 7.20
N THR A 5 -10.07 3.43 6.62
CA THR A 5 -10.86 3.10 5.42
C THR A 5 -9.97 2.82 4.21
N MET A 6 -8.96 3.67 3.97
CA MET A 6 -7.99 3.47 2.90
C MET A 6 -7.22 2.16 3.06
N LEU A 7 -6.76 1.86 4.28
CA LEU A 7 -6.06 0.62 4.58
C LEU A 7 -6.95 -0.60 4.35
N LYS A 8 -8.22 -0.57 4.79
CA LYS A 8 -9.17 -1.65 4.52
C LYS A 8 -9.30 -1.94 3.02
N ALA A 9 -9.39 -0.90 2.18
CA ALA A 9 -9.45 -1.07 0.73
C ALA A 9 -8.18 -1.73 0.16
N VAL A 10 -6.99 -1.29 0.59
CA VAL A 10 -5.71 -1.91 0.20
C VAL A 10 -5.65 -3.38 0.60
N LEU A 11 -6.07 -3.70 1.84
CA LEU A 11 -6.05 -5.06 2.39
C LEU A 11 -6.99 -6.04 1.68
N LEU A 12 -7.98 -5.57 0.92
CA LEU A 12 -8.83 -6.46 0.13
C LEU A 12 -8.02 -7.13 -0.99
N LYS A 13 -7.21 -6.37 -1.73
CA LYS A 13 -6.45 -6.85 -2.89
C LYS A 13 -5.00 -7.27 -2.58
N TYR A 14 -4.38 -6.65 -1.59
CA TYR A 14 -2.98 -6.87 -1.26
C TYR A 14 -2.81 -7.50 0.13
N SER A 15 -1.83 -8.40 0.24
CA SER A 15 -1.20 -8.74 1.52
C SER A 15 -0.10 -7.72 1.80
N ILE A 16 0.00 -7.21 3.02
CA ILE A 16 0.92 -6.12 3.35
C ILE A 16 1.89 -6.51 4.46
N THR A 17 3.11 -6.01 4.37
CA THR A 17 4.09 -6.00 5.48
C THR A 17 4.53 -4.56 5.69
N ILE A 18 4.52 -4.07 6.93
CA ILE A 18 4.97 -2.73 7.28
C ILE A 18 6.17 -2.88 8.20
N ASP A 19 7.22 -2.14 7.89
CA ASP A 19 8.46 -2.08 8.65
C ASP A 19 8.88 -0.61 8.83
N MET A 20 9.70 -0.34 9.84
CA MET A 20 10.29 0.97 10.10
C MET A 20 11.79 0.79 10.29
N ASP A 21 12.57 1.51 9.50
CA ASP A 21 14.04 1.47 9.63
C ASP A 21 14.52 2.35 10.80
N ASP A 22 15.82 2.25 11.11
CA ASP A 22 16.48 3.02 12.16
C ASP A 22 16.42 4.55 11.93
N ASP A 23 16.11 4.99 10.70
CA ASP A 23 15.88 6.40 10.33
C ASP A 23 14.42 6.85 10.51
N GLU A 24 13.58 6.04 11.17
CA GLU A 24 12.13 6.25 11.34
C GLU A 24 11.36 6.32 10.01
N LYS A 25 11.90 5.78 8.91
CA LYS A 25 11.18 5.73 7.63
C LYS A 25 10.37 4.46 7.56
N PHE A 26 9.10 4.64 7.26
CA PHE A 26 8.20 3.54 7.05
C PHE A 26 8.38 2.96 5.64
N THR A 27 8.48 1.64 5.57
CA THR A 27 8.43 0.87 4.35
C THR A 27 7.22 -0.07 4.39
N MET A 28 6.47 -0.13 3.29
CA MET A 28 5.36 -1.05 3.10
C MET A 28 5.61 -1.89 1.87
N GLN A 29 5.59 -3.20 2.03
CA GLN A 29 5.53 -4.14 0.93
C GLN A 29 4.07 -4.50 0.66
N LEU A 30 3.62 -4.34 -0.58
CA LEU A 30 2.31 -4.76 -1.07
C LEU A 30 2.51 -5.98 -1.97
N LYS A 31 1.95 -7.12 -1.60
CA LYS A 31 1.91 -8.32 -2.44
C LYS A 31 0.50 -8.54 -2.95
N ASP A 32 0.31 -8.46 -4.27
CA ASP A 32 -0.97 -8.74 -4.91
C ASP A 32 -1.35 -10.21 -4.69
N LYS A 33 -2.57 -10.44 -4.20
CA LYS A 33 -3.03 -11.78 -3.83
C LYS A 33 -3.31 -12.70 -5.02
N GLN A 34 -3.47 -12.15 -6.22
CA GLN A 34 -3.79 -12.92 -7.43
C GLN A 34 -2.56 -13.11 -8.31
N SER A 35 -1.82 -12.04 -8.58
CA SER A 35 -0.69 -12.04 -9.52
C SER A 35 0.67 -12.32 -8.87
N ASN A 36 0.73 -12.39 -7.54
CA ASN A 36 1.98 -12.42 -6.76
C ASN A 36 2.94 -11.24 -7.02
N LYS A 37 2.51 -10.20 -7.76
CA LYS A 37 3.30 -8.98 -7.96
C LYS A 37 3.56 -8.31 -6.62
N VAL A 38 4.80 -7.89 -6.40
CA VAL A 38 5.22 -7.19 -5.18
C VAL A 38 5.60 -5.76 -5.53
N GLU A 39 5.10 -4.80 -4.75
CA GLU A 39 5.42 -3.38 -4.84
C GLU A 39 5.92 -2.88 -3.48
N VAL A 40 6.92 -1.98 -3.48
CA VAL A 40 7.51 -1.44 -2.24
C VAL A 40 7.32 0.06 -2.17
N ILE A 41 6.63 0.51 -1.14
CA ILE A 41 6.29 1.92 -0.92
C ILE A 41 7.01 2.43 0.32
N LYS A 42 7.63 3.60 0.21
CA LYS A 42 8.32 4.26 1.33
C LYS A 42 7.71 5.61 1.68
N SER A 43 7.70 5.95 2.97
CA SER A 43 7.21 7.23 3.47
C SER A 43 7.87 7.62 4.79
N LYS A 44 8.07 8.93 4.99
CA LYS A 44 8.57 9.50 6.27
C LYS A 44 7.59 9.34 7.44
N ASN A 45 6.32 9.04 7.15
CA ASN A 45 5.32 8.81 8.18
C ASN A 45 4.24 7.82 7.69
N TYR A 46 3.59 7.18 8.66
CA TYR A 46 2.53 6.20 8.45
C TYR A 46 1.37 6.73 7.59
N SER A 47 0.88 7.94 7.86
CA SER A 47 -0.24 8.52 7.09
C SER A 47 0.09 8.69 5.60
N GLY A 48 1.31 9.11 5.28
CA GLY A 48 1.80 9.22 3.91
C GLY A 48 1.97 7.86 3.25
N LEU A 49 2.38 6.84 4.01
CA LEU A 49 2.51 5.46 3.54
C LEU A 49 1.17 4.90 3.07
N ILE A 50 0.14 5.03 3.91
CA ILE A 50 -1.23 4.57 3.62
C ILE A 50 -1.81 5.30 2.42
N ARG A 51 -1.60 6.62 2.32
CA ARG A 51 -2.06 7.41 1.16
C ARG A 51 -1.41 6.95 -0.14
N LYS A 52 -0.09 6.72 -0.14
CA LYS A 52 0.64 6.23 -1.32
C LYS A 52 0.17 4.83 -1.73
N ALA A 53 -0.01 3.92 -0.77
CA ALA A 53 -0.54 2.58 -1.02
C ALA A 53 -1.95 2.62 -1.61
N TYR A 54 -2.81 3.50 -1.10
CA TYR A 54 -4.16 3.69 -1.65
C TYR A 54 -4.13 4.30 -3.06
N SER A 55 -3.26 5.27 -3.32
CA SER A 55 -3.06 5.80 -4.67
C SER A 55 -2.58 4.74 -5.65
N TYR A 56 -1.66 3.86 -5.23
CA TYR A 56 -1.21 2.72 -6.03
C TYR A 56 -2.37 1.76 -6.34
N LEU A 57 -3.18 1.41 -5.35
CA LEU A 57 -4.40 0.61 -5.56
C LEU A 57 -5.30 1.23 -6.63
N LEU A 58 -5.59 2.54 -6.55
CA LEU A 58 -6.44 3.22 -7.52
C LEU A 58 -5.84 3.22 -8.93
N GLN A 59 -4.52 3.32 -9.07
CA GLN A 59 -3.85 3.22 -10.37
C GLN A 59 -3.95 1.81 -10.95
N ASP A 60 -3.74 0.79 -10.12
CA ASP A 60 -3.81 -0.61 -10.55
C ASP A 60 -5.24 -0.99 -11.00
N LEU A 61 -6.27 -0.52 -10.27
CA LEU A 61 -7.68 -0.71 -10.65
C LEU A 61 -8.04 -0.01 -11.96
N LYS A 62 -7.48 1.18 -12.21
CA LYS A 62 -7.69 1.90 -13.50
C LYS A 62 -6.96 1.23 -14.66
N GLY A 63 -5.86 0.54 -14.38
CA GLY A 63 -5.08 -0.20 -15.39
C GLY A 63 -5.66 -1.57 -15.75
N SER A 64 -6.62 -2.10 -14.97
CA SER A 64 -7.22 -3.43 -15.20
C SER A 64 -8.53 -3.41 -16.00
N GLU A 65 -8.89 -2.28 -16.62
CA GLU A 65 -10.03 -2.16 -17.54
C GLU A 65 -9.57 -1.94 -18.98
N TRP A 66 -8.96 -2.97 -19.62
CA TRP A 66 -8.88 -3.13 -21.08
C TRP A 66 -8.84 -4.61 -21.45
#